data_AF-A0A1I4VDC4-F1
#
_entry.id   AF-A0A1I4VDC4-F1
#
_cell.length_a   1.000
_cell.length_b   1.000
_cell.length_c   1.000
_cell.angle_alpha   90.00
_cell.angle_beta   90.00
_cell.angle_gamma   90.00
#
_symmetry.space_group_name_H-M   'P 1'
#
loop_
_entity.id
_entity.type
_entity.pdbx_description
1 polymer ?
#
loop_
_entity_poly.entity_id
_entity_poly.type
_entity_poly.pdbx_seq_one_letter_code
_entity_poly.pdbx_strand_id
1 'polypeptide(L)'
;METKGTRTIIARKRGNRKYYYYSRSYRVKVDPNATGKTRGSGKSKVVTRQVYPGTAEDILKLIEEARKHQEPKKVSSRQFGLPMAFFEVAERIGLRDIINRVVPGKVCGISPGDFVLMAAINRLGNRLGKA
;
A
#
# COMPACT_ATOMS: atom_id res chain seq x y z
N MET A 1 14.83 -5.34 21.95
CA MET A 1 13.58 -4.58 21.70
C MET A 1 13.92 -3.20 21.14
N GLU A 2 13.72 -2.98 19.83
CA GLU A 2 13.88 -1.64 19.24
C GLU A 2 12.82 -0.67 19.79
N THR A 3 13.24 0.40 20.44
CA THR A 3 12.34 1.47 20.89
C THR A 3 11.97 2.38 19.71
N LYS A 4 10.72 2.88 19.70
CA LYS A 4 10.21 3.82 18.69
C LYS A 4 11.13 5.05 18.60
N GLY A 5 11.95 5.11 17.56
CA GLY A 5 12.88 6.20 17.30
C GLY A 5 12.33 7.17 16.25
N THR A 6 12.69 8.45 16.34
CA THR A 6 12.30 9.47 15.36
C THR A 6 12.91 9.13 13.99
N ARG A 7 12.07 9.14 12.94
CA ARG A 7 12.44 8.87 11.55
C ARG A 7 12.20 10.15 10.75
N THR A 8 13.23 10.67 10.10
CA THR A 8 13.16 11.95 9.39
C THR A 8 14.06 11.95 8.17
N ILE A 9 13.67 12.68 7.12
CA ILE A 9 14.54 12.99 5.98
C ILE A 9 15.24 14.32 6.26
N ILE A 10 16.57 14.32 6.19
CA ILE A 10 17.40 15.50 6.45
C ILE A 10 18.11 15.88 5.16
N ALA A 11 18.06 17.17 4.80
CA ALA A 11 18.85 17.71 3.71
C ALA A 11 20.23 18.17 4.18
N ARG A 12 21.26 17.93 3.36
CA ARG A 12 22.63 18.44 3.55
C ARG A 12 23.13 19.06 2.25
N LYS A 13 23.75 20.22 2.32
CA LYS A 13 24.40 20.88 1.17
C LYS A 13 25.89 20.55 1.18
N ARG A 14 26.44 20.12 0.04
CA ARG A 14 27.90 20.03 -0.18
C ARG A 14 28.20 20.70 -1.52
N GLY A 15 28.99 21.78 -1.49
CA GLY A 15 29.18 22.64 -2.65
C GLY A 15 27.85 23.21 -3.14
N ASN A 16 27.60 23.11 -4.45
CA ASN A 16 26.34 23.55 -5.05
C ASN A 16 25.24 22.46 -5.11
N ARG A 17 25.50 21.27 -4.55
CA ARG A 17 24.56 20.14 -4.60
C ARG A 17 23.89 19.89 -3.24
N LYS A 18 22.59 19.58 -3.30
CA LYS A 18 21.77 19.23 -2.12
C LYS A 18 21.52 17.73 -2.11
N TYR A 19 21.85 17.12 -0.99
CA TYR A 19 21.79 15.68 -0.75
C TYR A 19 20.78 15.40 0.35
N TYR A 20 20.10 14.26 0.26
CA TYR A 20 19.12 13.85 1.25
C TYR A 20 19.60 12.61 2.00
N TYR A 21 19.24 12.54 3.29
CA TYR A 21 19.57 11.43 4.17
C TYR A 21 18.31 10.98 4.90
N TYR A 22 18.04 9.68 4.91
CA TYR A 22 17.09 9.10 5.84
C TYR A 22 17.82 8.88 7.18
N SER A 23 17.36 9.54 8.23
CA SER A 23 17.96 9.46 9.56
C SER A 23 16.98 8.85 10.56
N ARG A 24 17.44 7.85 11.31
CA ARG A 24 16.71 7.23 12.43
C ARG A 24 17.58 7.22 13.66
N SER A 25 17.08 7.77 14.77
CA SER A 25 17.77 7.75 16.06
C SER A 25 17.01 6.89 17.06
N TYR A 26 17.71 6.01 17.78
CA TYR A 26 17.14 5.10 18.77
C TYR A 26 18.12 4.85 19.91
N ARG A 27 17.63 4.36 21.06
CA ARG A 27 18.47 4.07 22.23
C ARG A 27 18.91 2.62 22.23
N VAL A 28 20.19 2.39 22.44
CA VAL A 28 20.81 1.07 22.62
C VAL A 28 21.45 0.99 23.99
N LYS A 29 21.42 -0.19 24.62
CA LYS A 29 22.11 -0.45 25.88
C LYS A 29 23.61 -0.56 25.63
N VAL A 30 24.41 0.07 26.49
CA VAL A 30 25.87 0.02 26.36
C VAL A 30 26.38 -1.39 26.64
N ASP A 31 25.79 -2.05 27.64
CA ASP A 31 25.96 -3.47 27.90
C ASP A 31 24.80 -4.25 27.25
N PRO A 32 25.07 -5.15 26.29
CA PRO A 32 24.04 -5.98 25.64
C PRO A 32 23.23 -6.86 26.62
N ASN A 33 23.81 -7.22 27.78
CA ASN A 33 23.16 -8.07 28.78
C ASN A 33 22.23 -7.30 29.72
N ALA A 34 22.25 -5.96 29.67
CA ALA A 34 21.42 -5.12 30.52
C ALA A 34 19.99 -4.98 29.95
N THR A 35 19.00 -5.46 30.70
CA THR A 35 17.63 -5.67 30.17
C THR A 35 16.59 -4.62 30.58
N GLY A 36 16.81 -3.85 31.64
CA GLY A 36 15.75 -3.00 32.20
C GLY A 36 15.64 -1.58 31.59
N LYS A 37 14.54 -0.89 31.91
CA LYS A 37 14.31 0.56 31.65
C LYS A 37 14.33 1.41 32.92
N THR A 38 14.47 0.78 34.08
CA THR A 38 14.44 1.39 35.41
C THR A 38 15.80 1.95 35.83
N ARG A 39 15.81 2.82 36.84
CA ARG A 39 17.07 3.32 37.44
C ARG A 39 17.88 2.12 37.95
N GLY A 40 19.16 2.04 37.57
CA GLY A 40 20.04 0.90 37.88
C GLY A 40 20.13 -0.18 36.80
N SER A 41 19.28 -0.16 35.76
CA SER A 41 19.23 -1.19 34.70
C SER A 41 20.29 -1.06 33.59
N GLY A 42 21.42 -0.42 33.87
CA GLY A 42 22.51 -0.22 32.90
C GLY A 42 22.34 1.01 31.99
N LYS A 43 23.49 1.59 31.60
CA LYS A 43 23.58 2.82 30.79
C LYS A 43 23.06 2.58 29.36
N SER A 44 22.42 3.59 28.78
CA SER A 44 21.99 3.58 27.38
C SER A 44 22.58 4.76 26.62
N LYS A 45 22.90 4.54 25.35
CA LYS A 45 23.38 5.56 24.41
C LYS A 45 22.38 5.74 23.27
N VAL A 46 22.24 6.96 22.76
CA VAL A 46 21.49 7.22 21.53
C VAL A 46 22.40 6.95 20.33
N VAL A 47 21.93 6.11 19.41
CA VAL A 47 22.60 5.80 18.16
C VAL A 47 21.75 6.35 17.02
N THR A 48 22.40 7.04 16.08
CA THR A 48 21.77 7.57 14.87
C THR A 48 22.27 6.79 13.66
N ARG A 49 21.37 6.13 12.94
CA ARG A 49 21.65 5.50 11.65
C ARG A 49 21.21 6.43 10.54
N GLN A 50 22.12 6.74 9.63
CA GLN A 50 21.84 7.52 8.43
C GLN A 50 22.01 6.64 7.19
N VAL A 51 21.03 6.68 6.30
CA VAL A 51 21.08 6.06 4.98
C VAL A 51 21.08 7.18 3.95
N TYR A 52 21.97 7.09 2.96
CA TYR A 52 22.11 8.07 1.89
C TYR A 52 21.34 7.60 0.64
N PRO A 53 20.11 8.12 0.41
CA PRO A 53 19.33 7.81 -0.79
C PRO A 53 19.79 8.53 -2.07
N GLY A 54 20.60 9.59 -1.99
CA GLY A 54 21.03 10.35 -3.16
C GLY A 54 20.60 11.83 -3.16
N THR A 55 20.60 12.44 -4.34
CA THR A 55 20.00 13.76 -4.59
C THR A 55 18.48 13.67 -4.74
N ALA A 56 17.80 14.81 -4.97
CA ALA A 56 16.36 14.79 -5.26
C ALA A 56 16.06 14.05 -6.56
N GLU A 57 16.91 14.23 -7.57
CA GLU A 57 16.79 13.61 -8.88
C GLU A 57 16.95 12.08 -8.79
N ASP A 58 17.91 11.60 -8.01
CA ASP A 58 18.12 10.16 -7.77
C ASP A 58 16.87 9.52 -7.13
N ILE A 59 16.29 10.19 -6.13
CA ILE A 59 15.09 9.73 -5.43
C ILE A 59 13.89 9.70 -6.39
N LEU A 60 13.71 10.76 -7.18
CA LEU A 60 12.63 10.84 -8.15
C LEU A 60 12.73 9.71 -9.18
N LYS A 61 13.92 9.51 -9.75
CA LYS A 61 14.17 8.44 -10.73
C LYS A 61 13.82 7.06 -10.15
N LEU A 62 14.23 6.77 -8.92
CA LEU A 62 13.93 5.50 -8.25
C LEU A 62 12.42 5.30 -8.03
N ILE A 63 11.69 6.36 -7.68
CA ILE A 63 10.23 6.31 -7.54
C ILE A 63 9.55 6.08 -8.89
N GLU A 64 10.00 6.77 -9.93
CA GLU A 64 9.45 6.62 -11.28
C GLU A 64 9.71 5.23 -11.86
N GLU A 65 10.91 4.68 -11.69
CA GLU A 65 11.24 3.31 -12.09
C GLU A 65 10.41 2.29 -11.31
N ALA A 66 10.27 2.45 -9.99
CA ALA A 66 9.42 1.57 -9.18
C ALA A 66 7.93 1.62 -9.58
N ARG A 67 7.44 2.77 -10.07
CA ARG A 67 6.09 2.89 -10.63
C ARG A 67 5.96 2.25 -12.01
N LYS A 68 6.97 2.39 -12.87
CA LYS A 68 6.99 1.79 -14.21
C LYS A 68 7.04 0.26 -14.16
N HIS A 69 7.76 -0.28 -13.18
CA HIS A 69 7.93 -1.72 -12.98
C HIS A 69 6.98 -2.30 -11.91
N GLN A 70 5.76 -1.75 -11.78
CA GLN A 70 4.73 -2.35 -10.95
C GLN A 70 4.18 -3.60 -11.64
N GLU A 71 4.98 -4.66 -11.67
CA GLU A 71 4.50 -5.97 -12.06
C GLU A 71 3.37 -6.38 -11.11
N PRO A 72 2.26 -6.91 -11.64
CA PRO A 72 1.15 -7.35 -10.81
C PRO A 72 1.66 -8.36 -9.79
N LYS A 73 1.56 -8.04 -8.50
CA LYS A 73 2.05 -8.88 -7.39
C LYS A 73 1.55 -10.33 -7.46
N LYS A 74 0.40 -10.55 -8.11
CA LYS A 74 -0.18 -11.85 -8.44
C LYS A 74 -0.97 -11.74 -9.73
N VAL A 75 -0.82 -12.73 -10.61
CA VAL A 75 -1.65 -12.94 -11.79
C VAL A 75 -2.35 -14.29 -11.62
N SER A 76 -3.67 -14.32 -11.82
CA SER A 76 -4.44 -15.56 -11.83
C SER A 76 -5.41 -15.53 -13.00
N SER A 77 -5.46 -16.58 -13.82
CA SER A 77 -6.53 -16.77 -14.80
C SER A 77 -7.75 -17.34 -14.08
N ARG A 78 -8.93 -16.78 -14.34
CA ARG A 78 -10.21 -17.32 -13.86
C ARG A 78 -11.01 -17.81 -15.04
N GLN A 79 -11.73 -18.92 -14.86
CA GLN A 79 -12.67 -19.39 -15.86
C GLN A 79 -13.77 -18.34 -16.06
N PHE A 80 -13.86 -17.81 -17.28
CA PHE A 80 -14.70 -16.66 -17.64
C PHE A 80 -16.18 -17.03 -17.87
N GLY A 81 -16.52 -18.32 -17.89
CA GLY A 81 -17.86 -18.79 -18.28
C GLY A 81 -18.97 -18.26 -17.37
N LEU A 82 -18.86 -18.49 -16.05
CA LEU A 82 -19.91 -18.10 -15.11
C LEU A 82 -20.09 -16.56 -14.99
N PRO A 83 -19.02 -15.75 -14.87
CA PRO A 83 -19.13 -14.29 -14.93
C PRO A 83 -19.82 -13.78 -16.20
N MET A 84 -19.49 -14.34 -17.36
CA MET A 84 -20.06 -13.92 -18.64
C MET A 84 -21.51 -14.34 -18.79
N ALA A 85 -21.86 -15.57 -18.42
CA ALA A 85 -23.25 -16.05 -18.44
C ALA A 85 -24.14 -15.22 -17.51
N PHE A 86 -23.64 -14.88 -16.32
CA PHE A 86 -24.35 -13.98 -15.40
C PHE A 86 -24.53 -12.58 -15.99
N PHE A 87 -23.48 -12.01 -16.58
CA PHE A 87 -23.55 -10.70 -17.22
C PHE A 87 -24.58 -10.69 -18.37
N GLU A 88 -24.56 -11.70 -19.24
CA GLU A 88 -25.52 -11.82 -20.34
C GLU A 88 -26.97 -11.87 -19.83
N VAL A 89 -27.25 -12.69 -18.81
CA VAL A 89 -28.59 -12.78 -18.21
C VAL A 89 -28.99 -11.43 -17.58
N ALA A 90 -28.08 -10.77 -16.87
CA ALA A 90 -28.33 -9.48 -16.25
C ALA A 90 -28.67 -8.38 -17.27
N GLU A 91 -28.00 -8.37 -18.42
CA GLU A 91 -28.31 -7.46 -19.54
C GLU A 91 -29.65 -7.82 -20.18
N ARG A 92 -29.92 -9.11 -20.43
CA ARG A 92 -31.19 -9.57 -21.03
C ARG A 92 -32.41 -9.18 -20.20
N ILE A 93 -32.31 -9.20 -18.87
CA ILE A 93 -33.42 -8.80 -17.98
C ILE A 93 -33.44 -7.30 -17.66
N GLY A 94 -32.48 -6.52 -18.18
CA GLY A 94 -32.38 -5.08 -17.90
C GLY A 94 -32.10 -4.76 -16.43
N LEU A 95 -31.35 -5.63 -15.73
CA LEU A 95 -31.13 -5.51 -14.27
C LEU A 95 -30.54 -4.14 -13.90
N ARG A 96 -29.59 -3.65 -14.70
CA ARG A 96 -28.93 -2.36 -14.50
C ARG A 96 -29.95 -1.21 -14.54
N ASP A 97 -30.86 -1.22 -15.50
CA ASP A 97 -31.86 -0.18 -15.69
C ASP A 97 -32.92 -0.21 -14.59
N ILE A 98 -33.31 -1.40 -14.14
CA ILE A 98 -34.21 -1.58 -13.01
C ILE A 98 -33.60 -0.96 -11.75
N ILE A 99 -32.34 -1.25 -11.46
CA ILE A 99 -31.64 -0.70 -10.29
C ILE A 99 -31.52 0.81 -10.40
N ASN A 100 -31.09 1.33 -11.55
CA ASN A 100 -30.92 2.77 -11.76
C ASN A 100 -32.24 3.54 -11.66
N ARG A 101 -33.37 2.90 -11.95
CA ARG A 101 -34.71 3.49 -11.77
C ARG A 101 -35.11 3.61 -10.30
N VAL A 102 -34.77 2.61 -9.48
CA VAL A 102 -35.14 2.56 -8.06
C VAL A 102 -34.17 3.36 -7.20
N VAL A 103 -32.89 3.34 -7.54
CA VAL A 103 -31.82 4.00 -6.80
C VAL A 103 -31.18 5.08 -7.67
N PRO A 104 -31.60 6.35 -7.53
CA PRO A 104 -30.99 7.46 -8.26
C PRO A 104 -29.62 7.82 -7.68
N GLY A 105 -28.74 8.39 -8.51
CA GLY A 105 -27.44 8.94 -8.09
C GLY A 105 -26.23 8.22 -8.69
N LYS A 106 -25.08 8.30 -8.02
CA LYS A 106 -23.81 7.66 -8.43
C LYS A 106 -23.11 7.05 -7.22
N VAL A 107 -22.46 5.92 -7.43
CA VAL A 107 -21.57 5.29 -6.45
C VAL A 107 -20.18 5.24 -7.05
N CYS A 108 -19.19 5.86 -6.39
CA CYS A 108 -17.81 5.93 -6.90
C CYS A 108 -17.68 6.44 -8.35
N GLY A 109 -18.59 7.33 -8.78
CA GLY A 109 -18.59 7.92 -10.13
C GLY A 109 -19.34 7.14 -11.22
N ILE A 110 -19.83 5.93 -10.93
CA ILE A 110 -20.61 5.09 -11.85
C ILE A 110 -22.08 4.98 -11.42
N SER A 111 -22.94 4.43 -12.29
CA SER A 111 -24.35 4.23 -11.92
C SER A 111 -24.48 3.15 -10.82
N PRO A 112 -25.48 3.23 -9.93
CA PRO A 112 -25.72 2.20 -8.92
C PRO A 112 -25.90 0.80 -9.53
N GLY A 113 -26.55 0.70 -10.69
CA GLY A 113 -26.69 -0.54 -11.45
C GLY A 113 -25.34 -1.13 -11.90
N ASP A 114 -24.44 -0.29 -12.44
CA ASP A 114 -23.09 -0.72 -12.82
C ASP A 114 -22.31 -1.23 -11.61
N PHE A 115 -22.41 -0.50 -10.49
CA PHE A 115 -21.72 -0.85 -9.26
C PHE A 115 -22.19 -2.21 -8.72
N VAL A 116 -23.51 -2.43 -8.66
CA VAL A 116 -24.09 -3.69 -8.19
C VAL A 116 -23.72 -4.85 -9.13
N LEU A 117 -23.81 -4.65 -10.44
CA LEU A 117 -23.47 -5.67 -11.43
C LEU A 117 -22.00 -6.10 -11.31
N MET A 118 -21.09 -5.13 -11.21
CA MET A 118 -19.66 -5.38 -10.99
C MET A 118 -19.38 -6.08 -9.66
N ALA A 119 -20.06 -5.68 -8.58
CA ALA A 119 -19.93 -6.33 -7.28
C ALA A 119 -20.39 -7.79 -7.32
N ALA A 120 -21.50 -8.08 -7.99
CA ALA A 120 -22.04 -9.44 -8.15
C ALA A 120 -21.09 -10.33 -8.96
N ILE A 121 -20.58 -9.84 -10.10
CA ILE A 121 -19.58 -10.53 -10.94
C ILE A 121 -18.32 -10.86 -10.13
N ASN A 122 -17.78 -9.86 -9.41
CA ASN A 122 -16.60 -10.05 -8.56
C ASN A 122 -16.85 -11.10 -7.45
N ARG A 123 -18.07 -11.12 -6.89
CA ARG A 123 -18.45 -12.10 -5.87
C ARG A 123 -18.54 -13.52 -6.43
N LEU A 124 -19.08 -13.70 -7.63
CA LEU A 124 -19.12 -15.01 -8.32
C LEU A 124 -17.71 -15.53 -8.59
N GLY A 125 -16.81 -14.68 -9.10
CA GLY A 125 -15.43 -15.05 -9.35
C GLY A 125 -14.62 -15.38 -8.09
N ASN A 126 -15.00 -14.84 -6.93
CA ASN A 126 -14.33 -15.05 -5.65
C ASN A 126 -14.86 -16.27 -4.85
N ARG A 127 -15.87 -17.00 -5.36
CA ARG A 127 -16.57 -18.04 -4.59
C ARG A 127 -15.99 -19.46 -4.68
N LEU A 128 -14.80 -19.65 -5.27
CA LEU A 128 -14.07 -20.94 -5.28
C LEU A 128 -13.00 -21.03 -4.17
N GLY A 129 -13.24 -20.41 -3.02
CA GLY A 129 -12.42 -20.55 -1.83
C GLY A 129 -12.93 -21.65 -0.91
N LYS A 130 -12.29 -22.84 -1.02
CA LYS A 130 -12.43 -24.05 -0.19
C LYS A 130 -13.65 -24.94 -0.49
N ALA A 131 -13.44 -25.89 -1.40
CA ALA A 131 -13.88 -27.27 -1.24
C ALA A 131 -12.62 -28.11 -1.02
#